data_AF-A0A564UTI0-F1
#
_entry.id   AF-A0A564UTI0-F1
#
_cell.length_a   1.000
_cell.length_b   1.000
_cell.length_c   1.000
_cell.angle_alpha   90.00
_cell.angle_beta   90.00
_cell.angle_gamma   90.00
#
_symmetry.space_group_name_H-M   'P 1'
#
loop_
_entity.id
_entity.type
_entity.pdbx_description
1 polymer ?
#
loop_
_entity_poly.entity_id
_entity_poly.type
_entity_poly.pdbx_seq_one_letter_code
_entity_poly.pdbx_strand_id
1 'polypeptide(L)'
;MNIFQMSFLGSILISIMLLFHKYLIKYIPKRKVIVLWYVILVRLLVPYRGIQCYRSSIRTTALYKGVTKVIGNSSFAKNYSCNNINFFQIVWLVGSSCLFLFFLFLYVKGLSRYRYAKVISNEVVDRWLEKHESKRKISIKKSKNIEVPLTYGVLRPVILLPEEVYTSEELCYILEHEYGHIKYGDIITKLFVVLATILHWFNPLIWVMFCVVNHDLELACDETVLNRLGYNERKNYAYSLVSMTEKVSNQFMLVNNFGDNNLEERIVEIMKYKKRKNNKFIFYVVIAIFVSLFMVSSSVVFANSSFGTSSNMIIPSEEEIKEKGFPKNSFGETYGPEIRDLDYEPDLMLAQNEEGVKGYIRKKEINGNNVNTIEAALNANKLNQQEINMYLQDGKTIVGIFKLSGD
;
A
#
# COMPACT_ATOMS: atom_id res chain seq x y z
N MET A 1 2.09 -9.35 6.55
CA MET A 1 1.22 -9.77 5.44
C MET A 1 2.08 -10.36 4.34
N ASN A 2 1.63 -11.47 3.75
CA ASN A 2 2.17 -11.99 2.49
C ASN A 2 1.68 -11.09 1.32
N ILE A 3 2.43 -11.01 0.21
CA ILE A 3 2.07 -10.23 -0.98
C ILE A 3 0.67 -10.60 -1.50
N PHE A 4 0.32 -11.88 -1.46
CA PHE A 4 -1.01 -12.39 -1.84
C PHE A 4 -2.14 -11.81 -0.98
N GLN A 5 -1.94 -11.70 0.34
CA GLN A 5 -2.93 -11.09 1.23
C GLN A 5 -3.10 -9.58 0.95
N MET A 6 -2.00 -8.89 0.63
CA MET A 6 -2.06 -7.48 0.23
C MET A 6 -2.80 -7.30 -1.08
N SER A 7 -2.52 -8.17 -2.06
CA SER A 7 -3.18 -8.15 -3.36
C SER A 7 -4.68 -8.47 -3.24
N PHE A 8 -5.05 -9.48 -2.46
CA PHE A 8 -6.45 -9.86 -2.24
C PHE A 8 -7.28 -8.75 -1.58
N LEU A 9 -6.77 -8.15 -0.50
CA LEU A 9 -7.48 -7.05 0.16
C LEU A 9 -7.51 -5.78 -0.71
N GLY A 10 -6.45 -5.56 -1.50
CA GLY A 10 -6.43 -4.52 -2.52
C GLY A 10 -7.51 -4.73 -3.59
N SER A 11 -7.68 -5.96 -4.07
CA SER A 11 -8.73 -6.33 -5.03
C SER A 11 -10.13 -6.00 -4.54
N ILE A 12 -10.43 -6.23 -3.25
CA ILE A 12 -11.74 -5.89 -2.69
C ILE A 12 -11.99 -4.39 -2.80
N LEU A 13 -11.00 -3.57 -2.43
CA LEU A 13 -11.12 -2.11 -2.54
C LEU A 13 -11.21 -1.63 -4.00
N ILE A 14 -10.47 -2.25 -4.92
CA ILE A 14 -10.57 -1.96 -6.36
C ILE A 14 -11.97 -2.29 -6.85
N SER A 15 -12.52 -3.47 -6.53
CA SER A 15 -13.87 -3.87 -6.93
C SER A 15 -14.93 -2.90 -6.41
N ILE A 16 -14.85 -2.50 -5.14
CA ILE A 16 -15.74 -1.48 -4.57
C ILE A 16 -15.61 -0.16 -5.35
N MET A 17 -14.38 0.29 -5.60
CA MET A 17 -14.12 1.51 -6.37
C MET A 17 -14.74 1.42 -7.77
N LEU A 18 -14.56 0.32 -8.49
CA LEU A 18 -15.11 0.11 -9.83
C LEU A 18 -16.65 0.08 -9.84
N LEU A 19 -17.28 -0.56 -8.85
CA LEU A 19 -18.74 -0.61 -8.73
C LEU A 19 -19.36 0.77 -8.51
N PHE A 20 -18.72 1.60 -7.68
CA PHE A 20 -19.21 2.95 -7.40
C PHE A 20 -18.67 4.02 -8.36
N HIS A 21 -17.69 3.68 -9.20
CA HIS A 21 -16.96 4.62 -10.07
C HIS A 21 -17.88 5.53 -10.88
N LYS A 22 -18.83 4.94 -11.62
CA LYS A 22 -19.81 5.66 -12.45
C LYS A 22 -20.66 6.65 -11.63
N TYR A 23 -20.99 6.30 -10.40
CA TYR A 23 -21.71 7.19 -9.48
C TYR A 23 -20.78 8.28 -8.93
N LEU A 24 -19.57 7.93 -8.51
CA LEU A 24 -18.59 8.85 -7.96
C LEU A 24 -18.23 9.96 -8.96
N ILE A 25 -17.96 9.63 -10.22
CA ILE A 25 -17.63 10.60 -11.27
C ILE A 25 -18.79 11.57 -11.55
N LYS A 26 -20.04 11.13 -11.36
CA LYS A 26 -21.23 11.97 -11.55
C LYS A 26 -21.38 13.03 -10.47
N TYR A 27 -21.10 12.67 -9.20
CA TYR A 27 -21.38 13.54 -8.04
C TYR A 27 -20.15 14.25 -7.48
N ILE A 28 -18.95 13.74 -7.74
CA ILE A 28 -17.69 14.24 -7.19
C ILE A 28 -16.84 14.82 -8.34
N PRO A 29 -16.17 15.97 -8.12
CA PRO A 29 -15.16 16.47 -9.07
C PRO A 29 -14.14 15.38 -9.40
N LYS A 30 -13.78 15.25 -10.68
CA LYS A 30 -12.96 14.14 -11.18
C LYS A 30 -11.58 14.11 -10.53
N ARG A 31 -11.02 15.29 -10.26
CA ARG A 31 -9.75 15.42 -9.52
C ARG A 31 -9.79 14.83 -8.10
N LYS A 32 -10.95 14.83 -7.44
CA LYS A 32 -11.14 14.24 -6.12
C LYS A 32 -11.31 12.72 -6.19
N VAL A 33 -11.80 12.18 -7.29
CA VAL A 33 -11.85 10.72 -7.52
C VAL A 33 -10.44 10.13 -7.53
N ILE A 34 -9.45 10.85 -8.09
CA ILE A 34 -8.02 10.47 -8.02
C ILE A 34 -7.51 10.30 -6.57
N VAL A 35 -8.06 11.06 -5.62
CA VAL A 35 -7.67 10.91 -4.20
C VAL A 35 -8.09 9.55 -3.64
N LEU A 36 -9.23 9.00 -4.08
CA LEU A 36 -9.69 7.68 -3.66
C LEU A 36 -8.74 6.59 -4.18
N TRP A 37 -8.23 6.76 -5.40
CA TRP A 37 -7.20 5.87 -5.94
C TRP A 37 -5.91 5.89 -5.12
N TYR A 38 -5.51 7.03 -4.54
CA TYR A 38 -4.35 7.06 -3.64
C TYR A 38 -4.54 6.21 -2.38
N VAL A 39 -5.76 6.12 -1.83
CA VAL A 39 -6.03 5.25 -0.68
C VAL A 39 -5.76 3.78 -1.04
N ILE A 40 -6.16 3.37 -2.24
CA ILE A 40 -5.93 2.02 -2.78
C ILE A 40 -4.44 1.80 -3.08
N LEU A 41 -3.76 2.77 -3.69
CA LEU A 41 -2.33 2.67 -4.00
C LEU A 41 -1.48 2.55 -2.73
N VAL A 42 -1.77 3.35 -1.70
CA VAL A 42 -1.10 3.26 -0.40
C VAL A 42 -1.29 1.87 0.20
N ARG A 43 -2.49 1.29 0.09
CA ARG A 43 -2.76 -0.08 0.56
C ARG A 43 -1.94 -1.15 -0.15
N LEU A 44 -1.79 -1.01 -1.47
CA LEU A 44 -1.07 -1.97 -2.32
C LEU A 44 0.45 -1.85 -2.16
N LEU A 45 0.96 -0.64 -1.96
CA LEU A 45 2.40 -0.35 -1.97
C LEU A 45 3.04 -0.35 -0.58
N VAL A 46 2.32 -0.01 0.48
CA VAL A 46 2.90 0.10 1.82
C VAL A 46 2.75 -1.22 2.58
N PRO A 47 3.83 -2.00 2.78
CA PRO A 47 3.78 -3.21 3.58
C PRO A 47 3.56 -2.86 5.06
N TYR A 48 2.50 -3.40 5.65
CA TYR A 48 2.08 -3.13 7.03
C TYR A 48 3.22 -3.33 8.07
N ARG A 49 4.15 -4.25 7.81
CA ARG A 49 5.31 -4.52 8.69
C ARG A 49 6.28 -3.34 8.81
N GLY A 50 6.36 -2.45 7.81
CA GLY A 50 7.24 -1.27 7.84
C GLY A 50 6.77 -0.20 8.83
N ILE A 51 5.45 -0.07 9.03
CA ILE A 51 4.87 0.91 9.97
C ILE A 51 5.02 0.42 11.42
N GLN A 52 4.94 -0.89 11.67
CA GLN A 52 5.09 -1.47 13.01
C GLN A 52 6.53 -1.48 13.53
N CYS A 53 7.55 -1.68 12.66
CA CYS A 53 8.95 -1.60 13.09
C CYS A 53 9.33 -0.21 13.62
N TYR A 54 8.70 0.85 13.12
CA TYR A 54 8.91 2.20 13.61
C TYR A 54 8.25 2.45 14.98
N ARG A 55 7.15 1.73 15.28
CA ARG A 55 6.44 1.86 16.56
C ARG A 55 7.07 1.01 17.67
N SER A 56 7.68 -0.13 17.34
CA SER A 56 8.40 -0.96 18.31
C SER A 56 9.78 -0.40 18.67
N SER A 57 10.44 0.36 17.78
CA SER A 57 11.75 0.98 18.10
C SER A 57 11.66 2.12 19.12
N ILE A 58 10.51 2.81 19.20
CA ILE A 58 10.29 3.95 20.11
C ILE A 58 9.96 3.49 21.55
N ARG A 59 9.36 2.30 21.73
CA ARG A 59 9.02 1.80 23.08
C ARG A 59 10.11 0.94 23.72
N THR A 60 11.07 0.44 22.95
CA THR A 60 12.14 -0.44 23.44
C THR A 60 13.41 0.31 23.82
N THR A 61 13.68 1.51 23.30
CA THR A 61 14.92 2.25 23.59
C THR A 61 14.97 2.90 24.98
N ALA A 62 13.83 3.09 25.66
CA ALA A 62 13.79 3.70 26.98
C ALA A 62 14.02 2.71 28.14
N LEU A 63 13.67 1.43 27.97
CA LEU A 63 13.82 0.41 29.02
C LEU A 63 15.05 -0.49 28.83
N TYR A 64 15.53 -0.69 27.59
CA TYR A 64 16.68 -1.58 27.34
C TYR A 64 18.06 -0.96 27.64
N LYS A 65 18.14 0.38 27.75
CA LYS A 65 19.39 1.09 28.08
C LYS A 65 19.78 0.98 29.56
N GLY A 66 18.86 0.56 30.45
CA GLY A 66 19.13 0.36 31.87
C GLY A 66 19.66 -1.03 32.22
N VAL A 67 19.30 -2.07 31.46
CA VAL A 67 19.52 -3.47 31.85
C VAL A 67 20.72 -4.12 31.14
N THR A 68 21.14 -3.62 29.97
CA THR A 68 22.21 -4.24 29.17
C THR A 68 23.64 -3.88 29.61
N LYS A 69 23.82 -3.13 30.70
CA LYS A 69 25.16 -2.83 31.25
C LYS A 69 25.64 -3.85 32.30
N VAL A 70 24.84 -4.86 32.64
CA VAL A 70 25.16 -5.78 33.77
C VAL A 70 25.35 -7.24 33.37
N ILE A 71 24.94 -7.68 32.18
CA ILE A 71 25.09 -9.11 31.81
C ILE A 71 25.77 -9.22 30.45
N GLY A 72 27.08 -9.43 30.51
CA GLY A 72 27.83 -9.95 29.39
C GLY A 72 27.39 -11.38 29.09
N ASN A 73 27.02 -11.66 27.83
CA ASN A 73 27.79 -12.59 27.02
C ASN A 73 27.24 -12.62 25.59
N SER A 74 28.20 -12.58 24.69
CA SER A 74 28.11 -12.78 23.25
C SER A 74 27.35 -14.05 22.89
N SER A 75 26.16 -13.88 22.28
CA SER A 75 25.49 -14.86 21.42
C SER A 75 24.36 -14.17 20.63
N PHE A 76 24.65 -13.04 19.99
CA PHE A 76 23.73 -12.42 19.02
C PHE A 76 24.30 -12.55 17.60
N ALA A 77 24.90 -13.70 17.30
CA ALA A 77 24.95 -14.17 15.92
C ALA A 77 23.51 -14.57 15.57
N LYS A 78 22.77 -13.64 14.95
CA LYS A 78 21.53 -13.96 14.25
C LYS A 78 21.83 -15.14 13.33
N ASN A 79 21.30 -16.31 13.67
CA ASN A 79 20.95 -17.31 12.67
C ASN A 79 19.93 -16.65 11.74
N TYR A 80 20.42 -15.93 10.72
CA TYR A 80 19.68 -15.80 9.49
C TYR A 80 19.64 -17.22 8.92
N SER A 81 18.66 -18.01 9.38
CA SER A 81 18.23 -19.18 8.61
C SER A 81 18.01 -18.66 7.20
N CYS A 82 18.84 -19.09 6.25
CA CYS A 82 18.58 -18.90 4.84
C CYS A 82 17.22 -19.55 4.59
N ASN A 83 16.15 -18.74 4.63
CA ASN A 83 14.84 -19.18 4.21
C ASN A 83 15.01 -19.74 2.81
N ASN A 84 14.78 -21.04 2.64
CA ASN A 84 14.64 -21.64 1.32
C ASN A 84 13.63 -20.78 0.55
N ILE A 85 14.09 -20.13 -0.53
CA ILE A 85 13.23 -19.30 -1.36
C ILE A 85 12.23 -20.25 -1.99
N ASN A 86 10.95 -20.11 -1.64
CA ASN A 86 9.91 -20.96 -2.19
C ASN A 86 9.79 -20.74 -3.71
N PHE A 87 9.47 -21.79 -4.46
CA PHE A 87 9.25 -21.72 -5.92
C PHE A 87 8.34 -20.54 -6.32
N PHE A 88 7.25 -20.31 -5.59
CA PHE A 88 6.34 -19.19 -5.82
C PHE A 88 6.98 -17.81 -5.68
N GLN A 89 7.95 -17.64 -4.77
CA GLN A 89 8.69 -16.38 -4.61
C GLN A 89 9.64 -16.14 -5.78
N ILE A 90 10.25 -17.22 -6.32
CA ILE A 90 11.09 -17.13 -7.53
C ILE A 90 10.24 -16.70 -8.71
N VAL A 91 9.10 -17.36 -8.96
CA VAL A 91 8.18 -16.99 -10.04
C VAL A 91 7.72 -15.54 -9.91
N TRP A 92 7.36 -15.11 -8.69
CA TRP A 92 6.95 -13.73 -8.43
C TRP A 92 8.08 -12.73 -8.70
N LEU A 93 9.31 -13.01 -8.26
CA LEU A 93 10.48 -12.17 -8.49
C LEU A 93 10.80 -12.05 -9.98
N VAL A 94 10.85 -13.17 -10.70
CA VAL A 94 11.13 -13.19 -12.15
C VAL A 94 10.06 -12.38 -12.90
N GLY A 95 8.77 -12.61 -12.62
CA GLY A 95 7.67 -11.86 -13.25
C GLY A 95 7.76 -10.35 -12.97
N SER A 96 8.03 -9.97 -11.71
CA SER A 96 8.18 -8.56 -11.33
C SER A 96 9.40 -7.92 -12.00
N SER A 97 10.53 -8.64 -12.08
CA SER A 97 11.74 -8.17 -12.76
C SER A 97 11.53 -8.02 -14.26
N CYS A 98 10.88 -8.97 -14.92
CA CYS A 98 10.55 -8.87 -16.35
C CYS A 98 9.67 -7.66 -16.64
N LEU A 99 8.62 -7.44 -15.86
CA LEU A 99 7.74 -6.28 -16.03
C LEU A 99 8.43 -4.96 -15.69
N PHE A 100 9.26 -4.94 -14.65
CA PHE A 100 10.07 -3.77 -14.32
C PHE A 100 10.99 -3.39 -15.49
N LEU A 101 11.70 -4.37 -16.07
CA LEU A 101 12.56 -4.15 -17.23
C LEU A 101 11.75 -3.72 -18.46
N PHE A 102 10.56 -4.28 -18.68
CA PHE A 102 9.67 -3.87 -19.75
C PHE A 102 9.23 -2.40 -19.60
N PHE A 103 8.70 -2.00 -18.44
CA PHE A 103 8.31 -0.61 -18.20
C PHE A 103 9.52 0.35 -18.19
N LEU A 104 10.66 -0.09 -17.69
CA LEU A 104 11.91 0.67 -17.75
C LEU A 104 12.35 0.88 -19.20
N PHE A 105 12.28 -0.16 -20.04
CA PHE A 105 12.58 -0.06 -21.46
C PHE A 105 11.63 0.92 -22.16
N LEU A 106 10.32 0.85 -21.89
CA LEU A 106 9.35 1.81 -22.42
C LEU A 106 9.66 3.25 -21.99
N TYR A 107 10.03 3.44 -20.71
CA TYR A 107 10.42 4.74 -20.18
C TYR A 107 11.71 5.27 -20.83
N VAL A 108 12.74 4.42 -21.00
CA VAL A 108 14.01 4.79 -21.63
C VAL A 108 13.84 5.05 -23.14
N LYS A 109 13.01 4.26 -23.83
CA LYS A 109 12.67 4.50 -25.23
C LYS A 109 11.92 5.81 -25.39
N GLY A 110 11.00 6.12 -24.48
CA GLY A 110 10.37 7.44 -24.36
C GLY A 110 11.44 8.52 -24.19
N LEU A 111 12.39 8.31 -23.27
CA LEU A 111 13.51 9.22 -23.03
C LEU A 111 14.32 9.56 -24.28
N SER A 112 14.62 8.54 -25.07
CA SER A 112 15.36 8.69 -26.33
C SER A 112 14.63 9.56 -27.35
N ARG A 113 13.28 9.59 -27.36
CA ARG A 113 12.49 10.47 -28.23
C ARG A 113 12.60 11.94 -27.85
N TYR A 114 12.98 12.26 -26.61
CA TYR A 114 13.16 13.64 -26.12
C TYR A 114 14.56 14.20 -26.37
N ARG A 115 15.58 13.35 -26.52
CA ARG A 115 16.98 13.81 -26.69
C ARG A 115 17.15 14.68 -27.94
N TYR A 116 16.35 14.43 -28.97
CA TYR A 116 16.38 15.15 -30.25
C TYR A 116 15.34 16.28 -30.34
N ALA A 117 14.63 16.58 -29.26
CA ALA A 117 13.58 17.60 -29.25
C ALA A 117 14.17 19.02 -29.22
N LYS A 118 13.64 19.91 -30.06
CA LYS A 118 14.05 21.31 -30.16
C LYS A 118 13.15 22.20 -29.33
N VAL A 119 13.72 23.19 -28.63
CA VAL A 119 12.92 24.19 -27.88
C VAL A 119 12.15 25.06 -28.89
N ILE A 120 10.89 25.31 -28.57
CA ILE A 120 10.04 26.23 -29.33
C ILE A 120 10.04 27.57 -28.60
N SER A 121 10.27 28.65 -29.32
CA SER A 121 10.02 30.01 -28.86
C SER A 121 9.14 30.68 -29.90
N ASN A 122 7.89 30.98 -29.53
CA ASN A 122 6.99 31.82 -30.33
C ASN A 122 6.15 32.68 -29.37
N GLU A 123 5.59 33.78 -29.88
CA GLU A 123 4.85 34.74 -29.06
C GLU A 123 3.64 34.12 -28.32
N VAL A 124 3.06 33.04 -28.84
CA VAL A 124 1.95 32.34 -28.18
C VAL A 124 2.45 31.54 -26.98
N VAL A 125 3.53 30.78 -27.15
CA VAL A 125 4.18 29.98 -26.11
C VAL A 125 4.75 30.88 -25.02
N ASP A 126 5.41 31.97 -25.39
CA ASP A 126 6.04 32.88 -24.44
C ASP A 126 4.98 33.58 -23.57
N ARG A 127 3.92 34.13 -24.19
CA ARG A 127 2.77 34.67 -23.45
C ARG A 127 2.07 33.62 -22.58
N TRP A 128 1.97 32.39 -23.07
CA TRP A 128 1.36 31.30 -22.29
C TRP A 128 2.21 30.94 -21.07
N LEU A 129 3.54 30.87 -21.22
CA LEU A 129 4.49 30.62 -20.13
C LEU A 129 4.47 31.73 -19.08
N GLU A 130 4.40 33.00 -19.51
CA GLU A 130 4.26 34.15 -18.61
C GLU A 130 2.96 34.09 -17.78
N LYS A 131 1.85 33.69 -18.42
CA LYS A 131 0.56 33.52 -17.73
C LYS A 131 0.55 32.35 -16.74
N HIS A 132 1.47 31.40 -16.87
CA HIS A 132 1.49 30.14 -16.09
C HIS A 132 2.75 30.00 -15.25
N GLU A 133 2.92 30.92 -14.29
CA GLU A 133 3.96 30.79 -13.29
C GLU A 133 3.84 29.47 -12.51
N SER A 134 4.90 28.65 -12.63
CA SER A 134 5.02 27.36 -11.97
C SER A 134 6.28 27.37 -11.10
N LYS A 135 6.19 26.73 -9.93
CA LYS A 135 7.36 26.51 -9.05
C LYS A 135 8.50 25.74 -9.74
N ARG A 136 8.18 25.00 -10.80
CA ARG A 136 9.13 24.26 -11.62
C ARG A 136 9.22 24.90 -13.00
N LYS A 137 10.45 25.09 -13.49
CA LYS A 137 10.70 25.60 -14.85
C LYS A 137 10.15 24.63 -15.88
N ILE A 138 9.11 25.05 -16.62
CA ILE A 138 8.51 24.31 -17.71
C ILE A 138 9.26 24.64 -19.00
N SER A 139 9.55 23.63 -19.82
CA SER A 139 10.11 23.82 -21.17
C SER A 139 9.14 23.24 -22.19
N ILE A 140 8.89 23.98 -23.28
CA ILE A 140 8.07 23.51 -24.39
C ILE A 140 8.99 23.18 -25.57
N LYS A 141 8.85 21.96 -26.11
CA LYS A 141 9.72 21.44 -27.16
C LYS A 141 8.91 20.78 -28.28
N LYS A 142 9.47 20.74 -29.49
CA LYS A 142 8.93 20.00 -30.65
C LYS A 142 9.81 18.79 -30.98
N SER A 143 9.21 17.68 -31.41
CA SER A 143 9.94 16.50 -31.89
C SER A 143 9.18 15.78 -33.01
N LYS A 144 9.92 15.27 -34.00
CA LYS A 144 9.41 14.44 -35.10
C LYS A 144 9.06 13.01 -34.67
N ASN A 145 9.59 12.58 -33.53
CA ASN A 145 9.49 11.18 -33.09
C ASN A 145 8.27 10.93 -32.19
N ILE A 146 7.30 11.85 -32.19
CA ILE A 146 6.04 11.74 -31.46
C ILE A 146 4.88 12.14 -32.36
N GLU A 147 3.76 11.46 -32.18
CA GLU A 147 2.52 11.69 -32.94
C GLU A 147 1.48 12.43 -32.10
N VAL A 148 1.60 12.33 -30.77
CA VAL A 148 0.74 13.05 -29.81
C VAL A 148 1.61 13.87 -28.85
N PRO A 149 1.18 15.09 -28.48
CA PRO A 149 1.63 15.83 -27.33
C PRO A 149 1.71 14.98 -26.08
N LEU A 150 2.74 15.26 -25.29
CA LEU A 150 3.00 14.50 -24.09
C LEU A 150 3.91 15.27 -23.14
N THR A 151 3.55 15.19 -21.86
CA THR A 151 4.31 15.74 -20.76
C THR A 151 5.30 14.72 -20.21
N TYR A 152 6.52 15.18 -19.92
CA TYR A 152 7.56 14.36 -19.30
C TYR A 152 8.32 15.11 -18.21
N GLY A 153 8.88 14.39 -17.25
CA GLY A 153 9.79 14.92 -16.23
C GLY A 153 9.09 15.39 -14.95
N VAL A 154 9.64 15.00 -13.79
CA VAL A 154 9.07 15.34 -12.48
C VAL A 154 9.57 16.69 -11.97
N LEU A 155 10.91 16.88 -11.95
CA LEU A 155 11.54 18.08 -11.40
C LEU A 155 11.62 19.23 -12.41
N ARG A 156 11.93 18.90 -13.66
CA ARG A 156 12.01 19.83 -14.80
C ARG A 156 11.02 19.36 -15.87
N PRO A 157 9.74 19.68 -15.71
CA PRO A 157 8.71 19.22 -16.63
C PRO A 157 8.91 19.81 -18.03
N VAL A 158 8.69 18.99 -19.04
CA VAL A 158 8.80 19.33 -20.45
C VAL A 158 7.50 18.95 -21.13
N ILE A 159 6.88 19.89 -21.83
CA ILE A 159 5.76 19.63 -22.75
C ILE A 159 6.36 19.39 -24.13
N LEU A 160 6.18 18.20 -24.67
CA LEU A 160 6.63 17.86 -26.02
C LEU A 160 5.45 17.91 -26.97
N LEU A 161 5.62 18.57 -28.11
CA LEU A 161 4.64 18.71 -29.17
C LEU A 161 5.14 18.02 -30.46
N PRO A 162 4.27 17.36 -31.23
CA PRO A 162 4.58 16.92 -32.58
C PRO A 162 4.97 18.10 -33.47
N GLU A 163 5.71 17.80 -34.53
CA GLU A 163 6.08 18.79 -35.55
C GLU A 163 4.93 19.05 -36.53
N GLU A 164 3.81 19.48 -35.97
CA GLU A 164 2.62 19.90 -36.72
C GLU A 164 2.44 21.43 -36.67
N VAL A 165 1.59 21.91 -37.58
CA VAL A 165 1.09 23.28 -37.58
C VAL A 165 -0.19 23.31 -36.77
N TYR A 166 -0.17 24.08 -35.68
CA TYR A 166 -1.32 24.32 -34.82
C TYR A 166 -1.76 25.77 -35.00
N THR A 167 -3.06 26.01 -35.00
CA THR A 167 -3.57 27.37 -34.79
C THR A 167 -3.21 27.84 -33.38
N SER A 168 -3.20 29.16 -33.16
CA SER A 168 -2.90 29.74 -31.83
C SER A 168 -3.86 29.23 -30.75
N GLU A 169 -5.14 29.03 -31.11
CA GLU A 169 -6.18 28.53 -30.20
C GLU A 169 -5.99 27.06 -29.86
N GLU A 170 -5.78 26.19 -30.87
CA GLU A 170 -5.48 24.77 -30.65
C GLU A 170 -4.23 24.58 -29.79
N LEU A 171 -3.18 25.37 -30.06
CA LEU A 171 -1.97 25.33 -29.25
C LEU A 171 -2.24 25.70 -27.80
N CYS A 172 -3.07 26.70 -27.53
CA CYS A 172 -3.44 27.06 -26.17
C CYS A 172 -4.21 25.93 -25.48
N TYR A 173 -5.14 25.28 -26.16
CA TYR A 173 -5.88 24.12 -25.61
C TYR A 173 -4.96 22.95 -25.26
N ILE A 174 -4.03 22.60 -26.15
CA ILE A 174 -3.05 21.54 -25.92
C ILE A 174 -2.15 21.90 -24.73
N LEU A 175 -1.65 23.13 -24.67
CA LEU A 175 -0.80 23.57 -23.57
C LEU A 175 -1.55 23.59 -22.22
N GLU A 176 -2.81 24.03 -22.17
CA GLU A 176 -3.62 23.96 -20.94
C GLU A 176 -3.82 22.51 -20.47
N HIS A 177 -4.04 21.58 -21.40
CA HIS A 177 -4.19 20.17 -21.10
C HIS A 177 -2.88 19.58 -20.53
N GLU A 178 -1.78 19.69 -21.25
CA GLU A 178 -0.48 19.18 -20.80
C GLU A 178 -0.02 19.82 -19.49
N TYR A 179 -0.31 21.11 -19.31
CA TYR A 179 -0.05 21.80 -18.05
C TYR A 179 -0.90 21.26 -16.89
N GLY A 180 -2.12 20.79 -17.14
CA GLY A 180 -2.94 20.10 -16.15
C GLY A 180 -2.18 18.92 -15.53
N HIS A 181 -1.58 18.06 -16.36
CA HIS A 181 -0.77 16.94 -15.91
C HIS A 181 0.46 17.38 -15.11
N ILE A 182 1.15 18.44 -15.55
CA ILE A 182 2.29 19.01 -14.81
C ILE A 182 1.83 19.52 -13.45
N LYS A 183 0.83 20.40 -13.42
CA LYS A 183 0.38 21.12 -12.23
C LYS A 183 0.02 20.17 -11.10
N TYR A 184 -0.66 19.08 -11.43
CA TYR A 184 -1.10 18.13 -10.42
C TYR A 184 -0.20 16.89 -10.27
N GLY A 185 0.87 16.80 -11.07
CA GLY A 185 1.89 15.75 -10.92
C GLY A 185 1.41 14.37 -11.36
N ASP A 186 0.59 14.29 -12.42
CA ASP A 186 -0.02 13.04 -12.90
C ASP A 186 1.02 11.99 -13.27
N ILE A 187 2.21 12.41 -13.69
CA ILE A 187 3.35 11.54 -13.91
C ILE A 187 3.74 10.73 -12.66
N ILE A 188 3.64 11.32 -11.46
CA ILE A 188 3.93 10.65 -10.19
C ILE A 188 2.86 9.60 -9.90
N THR A 189 1.59 9.95 -10.14
CA THR A 189 0.46 9.01 -10.02
C THR A 189 0.65 7.82 -10.95
N LYS A 190 0.95 8.07 -12.23
CA LYS A 190 1.22 7.03 -13.24
C LYS A 190 2.38 6.13 -12.80
N LEU A 191 3.45 6.67 -12.22
CA LEU A 191 4.57 5.90 -11.68
C LEU A 191 4.15 4.98 -10.51
N PHE A 192 3.35 5.46 -9.56
CA PHE A 192 2.86 4.63 -8.46
C PHE A 192 1.92 3.52 -8.93
N VAL A 193 1.07 3.79 -9.94
CA VAL A 193 0.20 2.79 -10.55
C VAL A 193 1.02 1.71 -11.27
N VAL A 194 2.05 2.10 -12.03
CA VAL A 194 2.99 1.16 -12.66
C VAL A 194 3.70 0.32 -11.60
N LEU A 195 4.20 0.92 -10.53
CA LEU A 195 4.84 0.20 -9.43
C LEU A 195 3.90 -0.82 -8.79
N ALA A 196 2.65 -0.45 -8.52
CA ALA A 196 1.64 -1.36 -7.99
C ALA A 196 1.36 -2.51 -8.97
N THR A 197 1.30 -2.22 -10.26
CA THR A 197 1.10 -3.21 -11.34
C THR A 197 2.26 -4.20 -11.41
N ILE A 198 3.51 -3.73 -11.30
CA ILE A 198 4.70 -4.59 -11.28
C ILE A 198 4.67 -5.52 -10.06
N LEU A 199 4.39 -5.01 -8.87
CA LEU A 199 4.43 -5.80 -7.63
C LEU A 199 3.30 -6.83 -7.55
N HIS A 200 2.17 -6.54 -8.17
CA HIS A 200 0.96 -7.37 -8.09
C HIS A 200 0.48 -7.82 -9.46
N TRP A 201 1.42 -8.05 -10.38
CA TRP A 201 1.14 -8.33 -11.80
C TRP A 201 0.23 -9.53 -12.05
N PHE A 202 0.22 -10.50 -11.14
CA PHE A 202 -0.62 -11.70 -11.21
C PHE A 202 -2.11 -11.40 -10.97
N ASN A 203 -2.46 -10.20 -10.52
CA ASN A 203 -3.82 -9.82 -10.18
C ASN A 203 -4.50 -9.04 -11.33
N PRO A 204 -5.53 -9.61 -11.99
CA PRO A 204 -6.18 -8.98 -13.13
C PRO A 204 -6.87 -7.64 -12.78
N LEU A 205 -7.36 -7.48 -11.55
CA LEU A 205 -8.04 -6.24 -11.14
C LEU A 205 -7.08 -5.05 -11.07
N ILE A 206 -5.78 -5.28 -10.90
CA ILE A 206 -4.79 -4.21 -10.89
C ILE A 206 -4.50 -3.71 -12.31
N TRP A 207 -4.61 -4.57 -13.32
CA TRP A 207 -4.58 -4.15 -14.72
C TRP A 207 -5.83 -3.35 -15.09
N VAL A 208 -7.00 -3.74 -14.59
CA VAL A 208 -8.23 -2.92 -14.76
C VAL A 208 -8.05 -1.56 -14.08
N MET A 209 -7.55 -1.53 -12.84
CA MET A 209 -7.22 -0.29 -12.15
C MET A 209 -6.22 0.56 -12.95
N PHE A 210 -5.19 -0.05 -13.53
CA PHE A 210 -4.22 0.65 -14.37
C PHE A 210 -4.92 1.40 -15.51
N CYS A 211 -5.84 0.76 -16.23
CA CYS A 211 -6.59 1.40 -17.30
C CYS A 211 -7.51 2.52 -16.77
N VAL A 212 -8.29 2.24 -15.73
CA VAL A 212 -9.29 3.19 -15.20
C VAL A 212 -8.63 4.41 -14.56
N VAL A 213 -7.54 4.26 -13.82
CA VAL A 213 -6.82 5.40 -13.24
C VAL A 213 -6.25 6.30 -14.33
N ASN A 214 -5.70 5.73 -15.40
CA ASN A 214 -5.19 6.53 -16.52
C ASN A 214 -6.33 7.32 -17.18
N HIS A 215 -7.48 6.69 -17.41
CA HIS A 215 -8.66 7.38 -17.94
C HIS A 215 -9.17 8.49 -17.02
N ASP A 216 -9.26 8.23 -15.72
CA ASP A 216 -9.68 9.22 -14.73
C ASP A 216 -8.75 10.44 -14.68
N LEU A 217 -7.45 10.25 -14.92
CA LEU A 217 -6.48 11.34 -15.01
C LEU A 217 -6.77 12.22 -16.24
N GLU A 218 -7.05 11.63 -17.39
CA GLU A 218 -7.43 12.37 -18.62
C GLU A 218 -8.73 13.14 -18.41
N LEU A 219 -9.78 12.49 -17.87
CA LEU A 219 -11.06 13.14 -17.59
C LEU A 219 -10.92 14.28 -16.56
N ALA A 220 -10.05 14.13 -15.56
CA ALA A 220 -9.77 15.17 -14.57
C ALA A 220 -8.95 16.34 -15.16
N CYS A 221 -8.09 16.05 -16.13
CA CYS A 221 -7.37 17.05 -16.89
C CYS A 221 -8.35 17.88 -17.74
N ASP A 222 -9.20 17.21 -18.52
CA ASP A 222 -10.25 17.84 -19.33
C ASP A 222 -11.17 18.75 -18.48
N GLU A 223 -11.63 18.26 -17.31
CA GLU A 223 -12.43 19.06 -16.37
C GLU A 223 -11.66 20.29 -15.86
N THR A 224 -10.35 20.17 -15.65
CA THR A 224 -9.51 21.31 -15.22
C THR A 224 -9.41 22.37 -16.32
N VAL A 225 -9.21 21.95 -17.56
CA VAL A 225 -9.13 22.84 -18.72
C VAL A 225 -10.44 23.61 -18.88
N LEU A 226 -11.59 22.92 -18.86
CA LEU A 226 -12.91 23.55 -18.97
C LEU A 226 -13.25 24.47 -17.80
N ASN A 227 -12.73 24.20 -16.60
CA ASN A 227 -12.88 25.10 -15.45
C ASN A 227 -12.13 26.43 -15.64
N ARG A 228 -11.04 26.45 -16.43
CA ARG A 228 -10.25 27.66 -16.71
C ARG A 228 -10.73 28.43 -17.93
N LEU A 229 -10.95 27.72 -19.03
CA LEU A 229 -11.36 28.32 -20.30
C LEU A 229 -12.81 28.80 -20.27
N GLY A 230 -13.64 28.13 -19.47
CA GLY A 230 -15.06 28.44 -19.36
C GLY A 230 -15.93 27.57 -20.28
N TYR A 231 -17.24 27.69 -20.08
CA TYR A 231 -18.23 26.78 -20.69
C TYR A 231 -18.35 26.94 -22.21
N ASN A 232 -18.12 28.15 -22.75
CA ASN A 232 -18.29 28.44 -24.17
C ASN A 232 -17.22 27.74 -25.04
N GLU A 233 -16.03 27.53 -24.49
CA GLU A 233 -14.87 26.96 -25.18
C GLU A 233 -14.94 25.42 -25.32
N ARG A 234 -15.90 24.75 -24.67
CA ARG A 234 -15.98 23.28 -24.63
C ARG A 234 -16.03 22.63 -26.01
N LYS A 235 -16.70 23.26 -26.99
CA LYS A 235 -16.85 22.73 -28.35
C LYS A 235 -15.54 22.83 -29.11
N ASN A 236 -14.90 24.00 -29.06
CA ASN A 236 -13.62 24.25 -29.71
C ASN A 236 -12.51 23.36 -29.10
N TYR A 237 -12.53 23.19 -27.78
CA TYR A 237 -11.65 22.27 -27.08
C TYR A 237 -11.87 20.81 -27.54
N ALA A 238 -13.11 20.32 -27.54
CA ALA A 238 -13.41 18.96 -28.02
C ALA A 238 -12.98 18.75 -29.47
N TYR A 239 -13.21 19.74 -30.33
CA TYR A 239 -12.79 19.69 -31.73
C TYR A 239 -11.26 19.60 -31.86
N SER A 240 -10.52 20.37 -31.05
CA SER A 240 -9.05 20.30 -31.04
C SER A 240 -8.50 18.93 -30.60
N LEU A 241 -9.20 18.23 -29.69
CA LEU A 241 -8.83 16.87 -29.30
C LEU A 241 -9.09 15.86 -30.43
N VAL A 242 -10.21 15.98 -31.13
CA VAL A 242 -10.54 15.11 -32.27
C VAL A 242 -9.57 15.31 -33.42
N SER A 243 -9.33 16.57 -33.82
CA SER A 243 -8.43 16.90 -34.94
C SER A 243 -6.99 16.42 -34.71
N MET A 244 -6.59 16.38 -33.44
CA MET A 244 -5.30 15.89 -33.00
C MET A 244 -5.19 14.36 -33.05
N THR A 245 -6.26 13.64 -32.69
CA THR A 245 -6.28 12.17 -32.83
C THR A 245 -6.39 11.69 -34.27
N GLU A 246 -7.09 12.42 -35.14
CA GLU A 246 -7.21 12.08 -36.57
C GLU A 246 -5.86 12.15 -37.30
N LYS A 247 -4.93 12.99 -36.82
CA LYS A 247 -3.58 13.13 -37.39
C LYS A 247 -2.64 12.00 -37.00
N VAL A 248 -2.97 11.23 -35.95
CA VAL A 248 -2.19 10.07 -35.51
C VAL A 248 -2.49 8.91 -36.46
N SER A 249 -1.49 8.50 -37.25
CA SER A 249 -1.69 7.46 -38.27
C SER A 249 -2.14 6.12 -37.64
N ASN A 250 -3.03 5.42 -38.34
CA ASN A 250 -3.66 4.12 -38.02
C ASN A 250 -2.69 2.92 -37.76
N GLN A 251 -1.40 3.13 -37.50
CA GLN A 251 -0.37 2.09 -37.46
C GLN A 251 -0.35 1.24 -36.17
N PHE A 252 -1.14 1.58 -35.14
CA PHE A 252 -1.21 0.82 -33.87
C PHE A 252 -2.62 0.30 -33.55
N MET A 253 -3.34 -0.26 -34.53
CA MET A 253 -4.69 -0.83 -34.32
C MET A 253 -4.76 -2.03 -33.35
N LEU A 254 -3.66 -2.71 -33.02
CA LEU A 254 -3.72 -3.88 -32.12
C LEU A 254 -3.75 -3.56 -30.61
N VAL A 255 -3.48 -2.30 -30.23
CA VAL A 255 -3.50 -1.86 -28.82
C VAL A 255 -4.56 -0.79 -28.56
N ASN A 256 -5.12 -0.17 -29.61
CA ASN A 256 -6.01 0.98 -29.53
C ASN A 256 -7.51 0.69 -29.37
N ASN A 257 -7.97 -0.57 -29.38
CA ASN A 257 -9.39 -0.86 -29.13
C ASN A 257 -9.90 -0.38 -27.75
N PHE A 258 -8.99 -0.14 -26.78
CA PHE A 258 -9.32 0.53 -25.52
C PHE A 258 -9.17 2.06 -25.58
N GLY A 259 -8.39 2.60 -26.52
CA GLY A 259 -8.15 4.03 -26.69
C GLY A 259 -9.32 4.77 -27.35
N ASP A 260 -9.98 4.14 -28.33
CA ASP A 260 -11.09 4.77 -29.08
C ASP A 260 -12.31 5.03 -28.17
N ASN A 261 -12.67 4.06 -27.33
CA ASN A 261 -13.72 4.23 -26.32
C ASN A 261 -13.38 5.32 -25.30
N ASN A 262 -12.09 5.52 -24.98
CA ASN A 262 -11.66 6.54 -24.03
C ASN A 262 -11.79 7.95 -24.63
N LEU A 263 -11.49 8.14 -25.92
CA LEU A 263 -11.67 9.43 -26.59
C LEU A 263 -13.16 9.81 -26.67
N GLU A 264 -14.01 8.86 -27.08
CA GLU A 264 -15.45 9.08 -27.14
C GLU A 264 -16.00 9.50 -25.77
N GLU A 265 -15.66 8.78 -24.71
CA GLU A 265 -16.11 9.11 -23.37
C GLU A 265 -15.62 10.49 -22.91
N ARG A 266 -14.37 10.85 -23.23
CA ARG A 266 -13.84 12.20 -22.96
C ARG A 266 -14.65 13.27 -23.67
N ILE A 267 -14.94 13.11 -24.97
CA ILE A 267 -15.74 14.06 -25.75
C ILE A 267 -17.14 14.18 -25.16
N VAL A 268 -17.80 13.05 -24.88
CA VAL A 268 -19.13 13.01 -24.27
C VAL A 268 -19.14 13.77 -22.93
N GLU A 269 -18.12 13.57 -22.10
CA GLU A 269 -17.98 14.24 -20.81
C GLU A 269 -17.67 15.73 -20.93
N ILE A 270 -16.84 16.13 -21.89
CA ILE A 270 -16.56 17.55 -22.22
C ILE A 270 -17.86 18.22 -22.68
N MET A 271 -18.64 17.56 -23.54
CA MET A 271 -19.89 18.10 -24.06
C MET A 271 -20.99 18.16 -22.98
N LYS A 272 -21.00 17.22 -22.03
CA LYS A 272 -21.90 17.24 -20.86
C LYS A 272 -21.39 18.11 -19.72
N TYR A 273 -20.22 18.71 -19.85
CA TYR A 273 -19.59 19.48 -18.79
C TYR A 273 -20.52 20.57 -18.27
N LYS A 274 -20.70 20.59 -16.95
CA LYS A 274 -21.38 21.66 -16.22
C LYS A 274 -20.52 21.97 -15.00
N LYS A 275 -20.25 23.25 -14.73
CA LYS A 275 -19.47 23.64 -13.55
C LYS A 275 -20.16 23.12 -12.29
N ARG A 276 -19.52 22.17 -11.60
CA ARG A 276 -20.12 21.46 -10.47
C ARG A 276 -19.95 22.27 -9.18
N LYS A 277 -21.01 22.36 -8.38
CA LYS A 277 -20.91 22.89 -7.01
C LYS A 277 -20.13 21.85 -6.18
N ASN A 278 -19.03 22.28 -5.58
CA ASN A 278 -18.13 21.41 -4.83
C ASN A 278 -18.80 20.96 -3.51
N ASN A 279 -19.60 19.89 -3.57
CA ASN A 279 -20.23 19.33 -2.37
C ASN A 279 -19.20 18.58 -1.54
N LYS A 280 -18.54 19.31 -0.62
CA LYS A 280 -17.49 18.76 0.24
C LYS A 280 -18.00 17.64 1.15
N PHE A 281 -19.28 17.67 1.53
CA PHE A 281 -19.87 16.68 2.44
C PHE A 281 -19.83 15.25 1.86
N ILE A 282 -20.36 15.06 0.64
CA ILE A 282 -20.37 13.74 -0.03
C ILE A 282 -18.94 13.21 -0.17
N PHE A 283 -18.00 14.07 -0.56
CA PHE A 283 -16.60 13.67 -0.69
C PHE A 283 -16.00 13.19 0.63
N TYR A 284 -16.23 13.91 1.74
CA TYR A 284 -15.70 13.51 3.05
C TYR A 284 -16.35 12.23 3.59
N VAL A 285 -17.63 12.01 3.32
CA VAL A 285 -18.30 10.74 3.66
C VAL A 285 -17.69 9.59 2.88
N VAL A 286 -17.52 9.72 1.56
CA VAL A 286 -16.94 8.65 0.73
C VAL A 286 -15.51 8.34 1.14
N ILE A 287 -14.66 9.37 1.35
CA ILE A 287 -13.28 9.11 1.75
C ILE A 287 -13.20 8.48 3.14
N ALA A 288 -14.08 8.85 4.08
CA ALA A 288 -14.16 8.22 5.39
C ALA A 288 -14.52 6.73 5.29
N ILE A 289 -15.43 6.35 4.37
CA ILE A 289 -15.77 4.95 4.09
C ILE A 289 -14.57 4.18 3.53
N PHE A 290 -13.84 4.74 2.55
CA PHE A 290 -12.65 4.09 2.01
C PHE A 290 -11.55 3.91 3.05
N VAL A 291 -11.35 4.92 3.92
CA VAL A 291 -10.38 4.85 5.02
C VAL A 291 -10.82 3.86 6.09
N SER A 292 -12.12 3.79 6.43
CA SER A 292 -12.61 2.81 7.41
C SER A 292 -12.48 1.38 6.88
N LEU A 293 -12.80 1.13 5.61
CA LEU A 293 -12.59 -0.17 4.95
C LEU A 293 -11.10 -0.57 4.93
N PHE A 294 -10.20 0.39 4.66
CA PHE A 294 -8.76 0.18 4.79
C PHE A 294 -8.38 -0.29 6.21
N MET A 295 -8.90 0.37 7.24
CA MET A 295 -8.59 0.05 8.64
C MET A 295 -9.14 -1.31 9.07
N VAL A 296 -10.40 -1.60 8.77
CA VAL A 296 -11.04 -2.90 9.10
C VAL A 296 -10.28 -4.06 8.46
N SER A 297 -9.92 -3.93 7.16
CA SER A 297 -9.14 -4.96 6.46
C SER A 297 -7.77 -5.23 7.11
N SER A 298 -7.20 -4.23 7.80
CA SER A 298 -5.91 -4.35 8.47
C SER A 298 -6.05 -5.04 9.83
N SER A 299 -7.13 -4.77 10.57
CA SER A 299 -7.41 -5.38 11.86
C SER A 299 -7.71 -6.88 11.77
N VAL A 300 -8.45 -7.32 10.75
CA VAL A 300 -8.77 -8.76 10.54
C VAL A 300 -7.50 -9.59 10.33
N VAL A 301 -6.54 -9.04 9.58
CA VAL A 301 -5.23 -9.69 9.40
C VAL A 301 -4.47 -9.79 10.71
N PHE A 302 -4.52 -8.75 11.54
CA PHE A 302 -3.86 -8.74 12.84
C PHE A 302 -4.47 -9.77 13.80
N ALA A 303 -5.80 -9.83 13.89
CA ALA A 303 -6.51 -10.81 14.72
C ALA A 303 -6.16 -12.25 14.33
N ASN A 304 -6.14 -12.56 13.03
CA ASN A 304 -5.76 -13.90 12.56
C ASN A 304 -4.29 -14.24 12.81
N SER A 305 -3.37 -13.25 12.79
CA SER A 305 -1.98 -13.49 13.16
C SER A 305 -1.77 -13.72 14.65
N SER A 306 -2.59 -13.11 15.51
CA SER A 306 -2.55 -13.36 16.95
C SER A 306 -3.14 -14.73 17.30
N PHE A 307 -4.26 -15.11 16.66
CA PHE A 307 -4.93 -16.39 16.88
C PHE A 307 -4.15 -17.60 16.34
N GLY A 308 -3.35 -17.41 15.27
CA GLY A 308 -2.49 -18.45 14.71
C GLY A 308 -1.33 -18.88 15.62
N THR A 309 -1.09 -18.20 16.73
CA THR A 309 -0.10 -18.63 17.74
C THR A 309 -0.67 -19.73 18.63
N SER A 310 -1.98 -19.72 18.90
CA SER A 310 -2.66 -20.76 19.68
C SER A 310 -2.81 -22.09 18.92
N SER A 311 -2.78 -22.07 17.57
CA SER A 311 -2.94 -23.29 16.74
C SER A 311 -1.69 -24.16 16.63
N ASN A 312 -0.51 -23.65 17.04
CA ASN A 312 0.74 -24.43 17.06
C ASN A 312 1.08 -25.00 18.45
N MET A 313 0.18 -24.81 19.42
CA MET A 313 0.34 -25.34 20.77
C MET A 313 0.05 -26.84 20.75
N ILE A 314 1.07 -27.65 21.06
CA ILE A 314 0.93 -29.10 21.15
C ILE A 314 0.57 -29.43 22.60
N ILE A 315 -0.66 -29.86 22.85
CA ILE A 315 -1.10 -30.34 24.15
C ILE A 315 -1.06 -31.89 24.10
N PRO A 316 -0.11 -32.54 24.80
CA PRO A 316 -0.06 -34.00 24.86
C PRO A 316 -1.31 -34.57 25.53
N SER A 317 -1.80 -35.72 25.05
CA SER A 317 -2.97 -36.37 25.64
C SER A 317 -2.60 -37.07 26.95
N GLU A 318 -3.58 -37.23 27.85
CA GLU A 318 -3.38 -37.91 29.12
C GLU A 318 -2.91 -39.37 28.94
N GLU A 319 -3.44 -40.07 27.92
CA GLU A 319 -3.03 -41.42 27.54
C GLU A 319 -1.57 -41.48 27.10
N GLU A 320 -1.12 -40.53 26.29
CA GLU A 320 0.26 -40.45 25.81
C GLU A 320 1.25 -40.20 26.96
N ILE A 321 0.85 -39.37 27.93
CA ILE A 321 1.65 -39.09 29.13
C ILE A 321 1.70 -40.30 30.06
N LYS A 322 0.60 -41.03 30.22
CA LYS A 322 0.55 -42.26 31.03
C LYS A 322 1.41 -43.38 30.41
N GLU A 323 1.52 -43.45 29.08
CA GLU A 323 2.32 -44.47 28.38
C GLU A 323 3.82 -44.12 28.28
N LYS A 324 4.16 -42.86 27.97
CA LYS A 324 5.53 -42.45 27.59
C LYS A 324 6.16 -41.38 28.50
N GLY A 325 5.41 -40.88 29.48
CA GLY A 325 5.81 -39.75 30.32
C GLY A 325 5.66 -38.39 29.61
N PHE A 326 5.90 -37.31 30.34
CA PHE A 326 5.78 -35.96 29.75
C PHE A 326 6.82 -35.73 28.64
N PRO A 327 6.41 -35.19 27.48
CA PRO A 327 7.34 -34.83 26.41
C PRO A 327 8.29 -33.72 26.87
N LYS A 328 9.51 -33.74 26.31
CA LYS A 328 10.56 -32.77 26.61
C LYS A 328 10.80 -31.82 25.44
N ASN A 329 11.04 -30.56 25.75
CA ASN A 329 11.45 -29.57 24.76
C ASN A 329 12.96 -29.68 24.46
N SER A 330 13.46 -28.84 23.55
CA SER A 330 14.89 -28.77 23.17
C SER A 330 15.84 -28.37 24.30
N PHE A 331 15.30 -27.85 25.41
CA PHE A 331 16.05 -27.50 26.62
C PHE A 331 15.96 -28.59 27.70
N GLY A 332 15.26 -29.70 27.42
CA GLY A 332 15.05 -30.80 28.35
C GLY A 332 13.94 -30.57 29.39
N GLU A 333 13.22 -29.45 29.32
CA GLU A 333 12.07 -29.14 30.20
C GLU A 333 10.86 -29.99 29.79
N THR A 334 10.19 -30.62 30.74
CA THR A 334 8.95 -31.36 30.49
C THR A 334 7.76 -30.42 30.37
N TYR A 335 6.83 -30.69 29.46
CA TYR A 335 5.61 -29.88 29.29
C TYR A 335 4.34 -30.72 29.23
N GLY A 336 3.24 -30.23 29.80
CA GLY A 336 1.96 -30.93 29.76
C GLY A 336 0.90 -30.35 30.68
N PRO A 337 -0.34 -30.87 30.62
CA PRO A 337 -1.37 -30.61 31.63
C PRO A 337 -1.01 -31.25 32.97
N GLU A 338 -1.52 -30.69 34.06
CA GLU A 338 -1.47 -31.33 35.37
C GLU A 338 -2.44 -32.53 35.40
N ILE A 339 -1.95 -33.69 35.82
CA ILE A 339 -2.71 -34.95 35.89
C ILE A 339 -2.72 -35.39 37.35
N ARG A 340 -3.92 -35.47 37.95
CA ARG A 340 -4.08 -35.78 39.39
C ARG A 340 -3.56 -37.16 39.80
N ASP A 341 -3.52 -38.11 38.86
CA ASP A 341 -3.13 -39.50 39.11
C ASP A 341 -1.60 -39.73 39.06
N LEU A 342 -0.79 -38.69 38.79
CA LEU A 342 0.66 -38.80 38.69
C LEU A 342 1.33 -38.05 39.83
N ASP A 343 2.25 -38.71 40.55
CA ASP A 343 3.03 -38.14 41.66
C ASP A 343 4.12 -37.13 41.21
N TYR A 344 4.16 -36.77 39.91
CA TYR A 344 5.14 -35.83 39.38
C TYR A 344 4.52 -34.89 38.34
N GLU A 345 4.90 -33.63 38.42
CA GLU A 345 4.40 -32.54 37.59
C GLU A 345 5.44 -32.09 36.55
N PRO A 346 5.02 -31.56 35.39
CA PRO A 346 5.95 -31.05 34.38
C PRO A 346 6.59 -29.71 34.78
N ASP A 347 7.75 -29.39 34.18
CA ASP A 347 8.43 -28.10 34.35
C ASP A 347 7.62 -26.92 33.76
N LEU A 348 6.88 -27.20 32.68
CA LEU A 348 6.01 -26.29 31.94
C LEU A 348 4.55 -26.78 32.04
N MET A 349 3.76 -26.10 32.87
CA MET A 349 2.38 -26.46 33.21
C MET A 349 1.37 -25.74 32.33
N LEU A 350 0.39 -26.48 31.80
CA LEU A 350 -0.69 -25.90 30.99
C LEU A 350 -1.56 -24.95 31.85
N ALA A 351 -1.74 -23.72 31.38
CA ALA A 351 -2.59 -22.71 31.98
C ALA A 351 -3.42 -21.97 30.93
N GLN A 352 -4.49 -21.32 31.37
CA GLN A 352 -5.37 -20.52 30.53
C GLN A 352 -5.64 -19.17 31.19
N ASN A 353 -5.43 -18.07 30.46
CA ASN A 353 -5.70 -16.73 30.99
C ASN A 353 -7.18 -16.33 30.89
N GLU A 354 -7.55 -15.17 31.45
CA GLU A 354 -8.91 -14.61 31.43
C GLU A 354 -9.45 -14.37 30.00
N GLU A 355 -8.58 -14.19 29.02
CA GLU A 355 -8.92 -14.01 27.60
C GLU A 355 -9.13 -15.33 26.85
N GLY A 356 -9.01 -16.47 27.53
CA GLY A 356 -9.18 -17.80 26.95
C GLY A 356 -7.97 -18.33 26.17
N VAL A 357 -6.83 -17.64 26.23
CA VAL A 357 -5.57 -18.07 25.59
C VAL A 357 -4.91 -19.13 26.45
N LYS A 358 -4.61 -20.30 25.87
CA LYS A 358 -3.85 -21.39 26.51
C LYS A 358 -2.35 -21.21 26.28
N GLY A 359 -1.55 -21.57 27.27
CA GLY A 359 -0.09 -21.50 27.23
C GLY A 359 0.53 -22.30 28.38
N TYR A 360 1.84 -22.48 28.35
CA TYR A 360 2.59 -23.17 29.40
C TYR A 360 3.26 -22.18 30.34
N ILE A 361 3.17 -22.40 31.65
CA ILE A 361 3.84 -21.59 32.66
C ILE A 361 4.97 -22.40 33.28
N ARG A 362 6.14 -21.77 33.51
CA ARG A 362 7.24 -22.45 34.20
C ARG A 362 6.95 -22.59 35.69
N LYS A 363 7.06 -23.80 36.22
CA LYS A 363 6.96 -24.11 37.66
C LYS A 363 7.94 -23.29 38.52
N LYS A 364 9.15 -23.04 38.03
CA LYS A 364 10.15 -22.21 38.73
C LYS A 364 9.71 -20.74 38.87
N GLU A 365 8.94 -20.21 37.93
CA GLU A 365 8.42 -18.83 37.98
C GLU A 365 7.24 -18.70 38.95
N ILE A 366 6.53 -19.80 39.22
CA ILE A 366 5.50 -19.91 40.25
C ILE A 366 6.15 -20.01 41.65
N ASN A 367 7.11 -20.92 41.83
CA ASN A 367 7.70 -21.21 43.14
C ASN A 367 8.82 -20.25 43.58
N GLY A 368 9.50 -19.60 42.63
CA GLY A 368 10.67 -18.75 42.89
C GLY A 368 10.37 -17.40 43.54
N ASN A 369 9.10 -17.01 43.64
CA ASN A 369 8.69 -15.73 44.24
C ASN A 369 8.26 -15.83 45.71
N ASN A 370 8.32 -17.02 46.32
CA ASN A 370 8.32 -17.16 47.78
C ASN A 370 9.72 -16.83 48.35
N VAL A 371 10.15 -15.58 48.15
CA VAL A 371 11.34 -15.08 48.84
C VAL A 371 10.96 -14.75 50.27
N ASN A 372 11.40 -15.61 51.17
CA ASN A 372 11.46 -15.38 52.60
C ASN A 372 12.28 -14.13 52.93
N THR A 373 11.62 -12.98 53.03
CA THR A 373 12.12 -11.87 53.82
C THR A 373 10.94 -11.12 54.41
N ILE A 374 10.93 -10.97 55.74
CA ILE A 374 9.90 -10.24 56.51
C ILE A 374 9.75 -8.79 55.99
N GLU A 375 10.73 -8.24 55.26
CA GLU A 375 10.67 -6.94 54.60
C GLU A 375 9.84 -6.88 53.30
N ALA A 376 9.60 -8.00 52.60
CA ALA A 376 8.77 -8.02 51.40
C ALA A 376 7.27 -8.00 51.72
N ALA A 377 6.88 -8.55 52.88
CA ALA A 377 5.49 -8.59 53.34
C ALA A 377 4.93 -7.19 53.69
N LEU A 378 5.79 -6.23 54.05
CA LEU A 378 5.36 -4.85 54.38
C LEU A 378 5.06 -3.99 53.15
N ASN A 379 5.56 -4.36 51.97
CA ASN A 379 5.25 -3.68 50.70
C ASN A 379 4.13 -4.36 49.89
N ALA A 380 3.62 -5.51 50.36
CA ALA A 380 2.58 -6.30 49.67
C ALA A 380 1.15 -5.75 49.78
N ASN A 381 0.96 -4.56 50.39
CA ASN A 381 -0.37 -3.92 50.49
C ASN A 381 -0.68 -2.94 49.35
N LYS A 382 0.01 -3.06 48.21
CA LYS A 382 -0.39 -2.42 46.94
C LYS A 382 -0.34 -3.44 45.81
N LEU A 383 -1.51 -3.97 45.47
CA LEU A 383 -1.81 -4.72 44.24
C LEU A 383 -1.03 -6.04 44.06
N ASN A 384 -1.45 -7.10 44.75
CA ASN A 384 -1.11 -8.48 44.37
C ASN A 384 -1.88 -8.87 43.10
N GLN A 385 -1.42 -8.40 41.94
CA GLN A 385 -1.61 -9.09 40.67
C GLN A 385 -0.22 -9.53 40.21
N GLN A 386 0.17 -10.76 40.55
CA GLN A 386 1.42 -11.32 40.04
C GLN A 386 1.20 -11.74 38.58
N GLU A 387 1.97 -11.14 37.67
CA GLU A 387 1.94 -11.42 36.23
C GLU A 387 3.04 -12.44 35.89
N ILE A 388 2.66 -13.60 35.35
CA ILE A 388 3.57 -14.66 34.92
C ILE A 388 3.47 -14.82 33.40
N ASN A 389 4.62 -14.97 32.73
CA ASN A 389 4.64 -15.19 31.29
C ASN A 389 4.13 -16.59 30.95
N MET A 390 3.31 -16.68 29.90
CA MET A 390 2.88 -17.94 29.30
C MET A 390 3.69 -18.21 28.04
N TYR A 391 4.16 -19.44 27.85
CA TYR A 391 5.05 -19.87 26.77
C TYR A 391 4.38 -20.94 25.86
N LEU A 392 4.92 -21.19 24.67
CA LEU A 392 4.66 -22.41 23.90
C LEU A 392 5.45 -23.61 24.49
N GLN A 393 5.21 -24.82 23.96
CA GLN A 393 5.96 -26.02 24.33
C GLN A 393 7.49 -25.90 24.14
N ASP A 394 7.96 -24.91 23.37
CA ASP A 394 9.38 -24.61 23.19
C ASP A 394 10.04 -23.91 24.40
N GLY A 395 9.26 -23.48 25.40
CA GLY A 395 9.73 -22.75 26.57
C GLY A 395 10.26 -21.33 26.28
N LYS A 396 10.22 -20.85 25.04
CA LYS A 396 10.85 -19.57 24.65
C LYS A 396 9.85 -18.57 24.08
N THR A 397 8.87 -19.04 23.33
CA THR A 397 7.91 -18.17 22.65
C THR A 397 6.81 -17.78 23.62
N ILE A 398 6.78 -16.50 24.02
CA ILE A 398 5.75 -15.97 24.91
C ILE A 398 4.44 -15.81 24.13
N VAL A 399 3.37 -16.43 24.62
CA VAL A 399 2.01 -16.42 24.03
C VAL A 399 1.02 -15.55 24.78
N GLY A 400 1.32 -15.19 26.04
CA GLY A 400 0.43 -14.40 26.86
C GLY A 400 0.98 -14.14 28.25
N ILE A 401 0.15 -13.52 29.10
CA ILE A 401 0.42 -13.29 30.51
C ILE A 401 -0.72 -13.94 31.31
N PHE A 402 -0.35 -14.71 32.33
CA PHE A 402 -1.24 -15.28 33.33
C PHE A 402 -1.19 -14.43 34.59
N LYS A 403 -2.36 -14.02 35.09
CA LYS A 403 -2.46 -13.26 36.34
C LYS A 403 -2.86 -14.19 37.46
N LEU A 404 -2.04 -14.26 38.51
CA LEU A 404 -2.45 -14.88 39.76
C LEU A 404 -3.35 -13.87 40.49
N SER A 405 -4.65 -14.14 40.46
CA SER A 405 -5.59 -13.49 41.37
C SER A 405 -5.32 -14.05 42.77
N GLY A 406 -4.88 -13.19 43.69
CA GLY A 406 -4.82 -13.56 45.10
C GLY A 406 -6.25 -13.66 45.63
N ASP A 407 -6.65 -14.85 46.04
CA ASP A 407 -7.87 -15.06 46.85
C ASP A 407 -7.68 -14.55 48.28
#